data_AF-A0A7C4Z2D5-F1
#
_entry.id   AF-A0A7C4Z2D5-F1
#
_cell.length_a   1.000
_cell.length_b   1.000
_cell.length_c   1.000
_cell.angle_alpha   90.00
_cell.angle_beta   90.00
_cell.angle_gamma   90.00
#
_symmetry.space_group_name_H-M   'P 1'
#
loop_
_entity.id
_entity.type
_entity.pdbx_description
1 polymer ?
#
loop_
_entity_poly.entity_id
_entity_poly.type
_entity_poly.pdbx_seq_one_letter_code
_entity_poly.pdbx_strand_id
1 'polypeptide(L)'
;MAELFGDFIVYRRLEPSDPRLPGLEQLWRELGWPAYRIPRKAEPEYALVVARILEAARRLDAPQTRLKRLMFLGDTYMNDGNAFANLCAAGGWEGLAFIGADRPAEPPQWRVEGRVFLSNRWAGLAEFLEYARRQSFAFDEHLAVVIDMDKTLVGARGRNDKIIDLVRVQAVKDTVASALGEHFDHAAFQHAYDTLNQQVYHPFTQDNQDLLAYLCLVIGAGLYTLEEVLEGYQAGRIPSFDAFIHLVDGRREELKAAGLLDLHQEVLS
;
A
#
# COMPACT_ATOMS: atom_id res chain seq x y z
N MET A 1 3.73 -10.80 -17.36
CA MET A 1 2.63 -10.92 -16.38
C MET A 1 1.83 -12.19 -16.63
N ALA A 2 1.18 -12.34 -17.80
CA ALA A 2 0.49 -13.59 -18.17
C ALA A 2 1.39 -14.85 -18.14
N GLU A 3 2.66 -14.76 -18.56
CA GLU A 3 3.59 -15.91 -18.48
C GLU A 3 4.00 -16.30 -17.05
N LEU A 4 3.92 -15.37 -16.08
CA LEU A 4 4.39 -15.60 -14.71
C LEU A 4 3.25 -15.96 -13.75
N PHE A 5 2.06 -15.38 -13.95
CA PHE A 5 0.90 -15.54 -13.05
C PHE A 5 -0.35 -16.08 -13.75
N GLY A 6 -0.34 -16.24 -15.07
CA GLY A 6 -1.58 -16.45 -15.83
C GLY A 6 -2.59 -15.36 -15.51
N ASP A 7 -3.82 -15.80 -15.20
CA ASP A 7 -4.93 -14.93 -14.78
C ASP A 7 -5.13 -14.90 -13.25
N PHE A 8 -4.20 -15.45 -12.45
CA PHE A 8 -4.22 -15.42 -10.98
C PHE A 8 -3.74 -14.06 -10.43
N ILE A 9 -4.32 -12.99 -10.95
CA ILE A 9 -4.12 -11.61 -10.52
C ILE A 9 -5.41 -11.13 -9.85
N VAL A 10 -5.32 -10.62 -8.63
CA VAL A 10 -6.44 -10.04 -7.90
C VAL A 10 -6.23 -8.53 -7.81
N TYR A 11 -7.14 -7.75 -8.37
CA TYR A 11 -7.06 -6.31 -8.33
C TYR A 11 -7.39 -5.77 -6.93
N ARG A 12 -7.04 -4.50 -6.67
CA ARG A 12 -7.27 -3.82 -5.38
C ARG A 12 -8.73 -3.86 -4.89
N ARG A 13 -9.69 -4.00 -5.80
CA ARG A 13 -11.12 -4.16 -5.47
C ARG A 13 -11.51 -5.58 -5.03
N LEU A 14 -10.52 -6.48 -4.90
CA LEU A 14 -10.69 -7.90 -4.59
C LEU A 14 -11.50 -8.65 -5.65
N GLU A 15 -11.32 -8.24 -6.90
CA GLU A 15 -11.89 -8.89 -8.07
C GLU A 15 -10.76 -9.60 -8.84
N PRO A 16 -10.79 -10.94 -8.95
CA PRO A 16 -9.85 -11.71 -9.73
C PRO A 16 -9.96 -11.45 -11.24
N SER A 17 -8.85 -11.56 -11.96
CA SER A 17 -8.85 -11.52 -13.43
C SER A 17 -9.42 -12.81 -14.04
N ASP A 18 -9.22 -13.96 -13.40
CA ASP A 18 -9.82 -15.23 -13.80
C ASP A 18 -11.30 -15.28 -13.36
N PRO A 19 -12.27 -15.30 -14.29
CA PRO A 19 -13.70 -15.26 -13.96
C PRO A 19 -14.21 -16.52 -13.26
N ARG A 20 -13.41 -17.59 -13.19
CA ARG A 20 -13.75 -18.82 -12.44
C ARG A 20 -13.54 -18.65 -10.93
N LEU A 21 -12.83 -17.60 -10.50
CA LEU A 21 -12.58 -17.29 -9.10
C LEU A 21 -13.64 -16.34 -8.56
N PRO A 22 -14.09 -16.51 -7.31
CA PRO A 22 -15.08 -15.62 -6.71
C PRO A 22 -14.43 -14.27 -6.36
N GLY A 23 -15.11 -13.18 -6.68
CA GLY A 23 -14.72 -11.83 -6.27
C GLY A 23 -15.38 -11.38 -4.96
N LEU A 24 -15.00 -10.19 -4.48
CA LEU A 24 -15.61 -9.57 -3.31
C LEU A 24 -17.11 -9.39 -3.50
N GLU A 25 -17.59 -9.03 -4.69
CA GLU A 25 -19.02 -8.87 -5.00
C GLU A 25 -19.85 -10.11 -4.67
N GLN A 26 -19.26 -11.30 -4.78
CA GLN A 26 -19.86 -12.56 -4.37
C GLN A 26 -19.58 -12.86 -2.89
N LEU A 27 -18.31 -12.78 -2.49
CA LEU A 27 -17.83 -13.30 -1.21
C LEU A 27 -18.36 -12.54 0.01
N TRP A 28 -18.62 -11.24 -0.08
CA TRP A 28 -19.10 -10.47 1.09
C TRP A 28 -20.42 -11.01 1.66
N ARG A 29 -21.30 -11.50 0.78
CA ARG A 29 -22.58 -12.13 1.19
C ARG A 29 -22.35 -13.50 1.82
N GLU A 30 -21.46 -14.30 1.22
CA GLU A 30 -21.11 -15.62 1.75
C GLU A 30 -20.41 -15.55 3.11
N LEU A 31 -19.66 -14.46 3.35
CA LEU A 31 -19.01 -14.16 4.62
C LEU A 31 -19.98 -13.53 5.64
N GLY A 32 -21.22 -13.27 5.26
CA GLY A 32 -22.27 -12.75 6.15
C GLY A 32 -22.04 -11.30 6.59
N TRP A 33 -21.35 -10.49 5.79
CA TRP A 33 -21.08 -9.10 6.14
C TRP A 33 -22.35 -8.24 6.05
N PRO A 34 -22.53 -7.26 6.96
CA PRO A 34 -23.75 -6.46 7.01
C PRO A 34 -23.89 -5.50 5.82
N ALA A 35 -22.78 -5.12 5.20
CA ALA A 35 -22.75 -4.22 4.06
C ALA A 35 -21.57 -4.54 3.14
N TYR A 36 -21.75 -4.24 1.86
CA TYR A 36 -20.67 -4.27 0.88
C TYR A 36 -19.70 -3.11 1.14
N ARG A 37 -18.43 -3.43 1.36
CA ARG A 37 -17.33 -2.46 1.43
C ARG A 37 -16.06 -3.12 0.91
N ILE A 38 -15.16 -2.34 0.33
CA ILE A 38 -13.84 -2.81 -0.08
C ILE A 38 -12.91 -2.66 1.14
N PRO A 39 -12.47 -3.75 1.79
CA PRO A 39 -11.59 -3.68 2.95
C PRO A 39 -10.16 -3.26 2.55
N ARG A 40 -9.45 -2.61 3.48
CA ARG A 40 -8.03 -2.27 3.27
C ARG A 40 -7.14 -3.49 3.46
N LYS A 41 -5.98 -3.51 2.80
CA LYS A 41 -5.02 -4.63 2.78
C LYS A 41 -4.62 -5.15 4.17
N ALA A 42 -4.47 -4.25 5.14
CA ALA A 42 -4.10 -4.58 6.51
C ALA A 42 -5.29 -4.96 7.41
N GLU A 43 -6.53 -4.98 6.90
CA GLU A 43 -7.71 -5.38 7.66
C GLU A 43 -7.93 -6.91 7.62
N PRO A 44 -8.46 -7.52 8.69
CA PRO A 44 -8.81 -8.94 8.71
C PRO A 44 -9.80 -9.34 7.60
N GLU A 45 -10.74 -8.48 7.28
CA GLU A 45 -11.75 -8.69 6.24
C GLU A 45 -11.14 -8.86 4.84
N TYR A 46 -10.09 -8.10 4.53
CA TYR A 46 -9.33 -8.27 3.29
C TYR A 46 -8.72 -9.67 3.22
N ALA A 47 -8.11 -10.11 4.31
CA ALA A 47 -7.50 -11.43 4.38
C ALA A 47 -8.51 -12.57 4.26
N LEU A 48 -9.71 -12.43 4.84
CA LEU A 48 -10.79 -13.42 4.70
C LEU A 48 -11.19 -13.60 3.23
N VAL A 49 -11.35 -12.51 2.50
CA VAL A 49 -11.71 -12.55 1.06
C VAL A 49 -10.59 -13.19 0.25
N VAL A 50 -9.35 -12.72 0.43
CA VAL A 50 -8.19 -13.29 -0.29
C VAL A 50 -7.98 -14.76 0.05
N ALA A 51 -8.18 -15.19 1.29
CA ALA A 51 -8.08 -16.59 1.67
C ALA A 51 -9.11 -17.46 0.92
N ARG A 52 -10.35 -16.97 0.76
CA ARG A 52 -11.39 -17.67 -0.03
C ARG A 52 -11.04 -17.74 -1.51
N ILE A 53 -10.42 -16.70 -2.06
CA ILE A 53 -9.91 -16.67 -3.44
C ILE A 53 -8.79 -17.70 -3.62
N LEU A 54 -7.81 -17.73 -2.71
CA LEU A 54 -6.69 -18.68 -2.76
C LEU A 54 -7.17 -20.14 -2.66
N GLU A 55 -8.11 -20.43 -1.78
CA GLU A 55 -8.72 -21.75 -1.68
C GLU A 55 -9.51 -22.12 -2.95
N ALA A 56 -10.19 -21.15 -3.58
CA ALA A 56 -10.86 -21.39 -4.87
C ALA A 56 -9.84 -21.65 -5.99
N ALA A 57 -8.76 -20.89 -6.05
CA ALA A 57 -7.66 -21.10 -6.99
C ALA A 57 -7.02 -22.47 -6.82
N ARG A 58 -6.73 -22.88 -5.58
CA ARG A 58 -6.21 -24.22 -5.31
C ARG A 58 -7.18 -25.32 -5.75
N ARG A 59 -8.50 -25.14 -5.58
CA ARG A 59 -9.50 -26.09 -6.08
C ARG A 59 -9.55 -26.18 -7.61
N LEU A 60 -9.21 -25.13 -8.34
CA LEU A 60 -9.14 -25.16 -9.80
C LEU A 60 -7.89 -25.90 -10.29
N ASP A 61 -6.76 -25.68 -9.62
CA ASP A 61 -5.45 -26.26 -9.99
C ASP A 61 -5.27 -27.71 -9.51
N ALA A 62 -5.61 -27.98 -8.25
CA ALA A 62 -5.49 -29.28 -7.60
C ALA A 62 -6.69 -29.55 -6.66
N PRO A 63 -7.83 -30.05 -7.18
CA PRO A 63 -9.10 -30.16 -6.43
C PRO A 63 -9.04 -30.98 -5.14
N GLN A 64 -8.09 -31.91 -5.03
CA GLN A 64 -7.93 -32.81 -3.86
C GLN A 64 -6.92 -32.29 -2.84
N THR A 65 -6.30 -31.14 -3.12
CA THR A 65 -5.24 -30.55 -2.30
C THR A 65 -5.77 -29.33 -1.57
N ARG A 66 -5.49 -29.23 -0.27
CA ARG A 66 -5.81 -28.04 0.54
C ARG A 66 -4.57 -27.21 0.79
N LEU A 67 -4.73 -25.90 0.91
CA LEU A 67 -3.63 -25.05 1.35
C LEU A 67 -3.35 -25.29 2.82
N LYS A 68 -2.07 -25.33 3.16
CA LYS A 68 -1.57 -25.42 4.53
C LYS A 68 -0.55 -24.34 4.83
N ARG A 69 0.05 -23.75 3.78
CA ARG A 69 1.18 -22.83 3.90
C ARG A 69 1.00 -21.61 3.02
N LEU A 70 1.52 -20.49 3.50
CA LEU A 70 1.56 -19.21 2.82
C LEU A 70 2.99 -18.68 2.77
N MET A 71 3.45 -18.29 1.58
CA MET A 71 4.61 -17.44 1.41
C MET A 71 4.15 -16.07 0.91
N PHE A 72 4.58 -15.01 1.59
CA PHE A 72 4.20 -13.64 1.23
C PHE A 72 5.43 -12.85 0.80
N LEU A 73 5.36 -12.14 -0.32
CA LEU A 73 6.40 -11.20 -0.76
C LEU A 73 5.81 -9.78 -0.80
N GLY A 74 6.49 -8.84 -0.14
CA GLY A 74 6.11 -7.43 -0.08
C GLY A 74 7.32 -6.49 0.03
N ASP A 75 7.05 -5.20 0.18
CA ASP A 75 8.05 -4.13 0.24
C ASP A 75 7.97 -3.27 1.52
N THR A 76 6.83 -3.32 2.23
CA THR A 76 6.52 -2.43 3.34
C THR A 76 6.20 -3.21 4.62
N TYR A 77 7.10 -3.17 5.62
CA TYR A 77 6.94 -3.96 6.85
C TYR A 77 5.59 -3.78 7.55
N MET A 78 5.18 -2.52 7.77
CA MET A 78 3.95 -2.23 8.51
C MET A 78 2.69 -2.71 7.78
N ASN A 79 2.61 -2.51 6.47
CA ASN A 79 1.41 -2.86 5.70
C ASN A 79 1.41 -4.35 5.30
N ASP A 80 2.50 -4.83 4.71
CA ASP A 80 2.64 -6.21 4.24
C ASP A 80 2.79 -7.20 5.37
N GLY A 81 3.49 -6.84 6.45
CA GLY A 81 3.59 -7.67 7.64
C GLY A 81 2.22 -7.93 8.28
N ASN A 82 1.38 -6.90 8.37
CA ASN A 82 0.02 -7.02 8.86
C ASN A 82 -0.87 -7.83 7.91
N ALA A 83 -0.80 -7.57 6.60
CA ALA A 83 -1.53 -8.34 5.61
C ALA A 83 -1.17 -9.83 5.65
N PHE A 84 0.13 -10.15 5.73
CA PHE A 84 0.63 -11.51 5.90
C PHE A 84 0.10 -12.17 7.17
N ALA A 85 0.15 -11.46 8.32
CA ALA A 85 -0.33 -11.99 9.58
C ALA A 85 -1.83 -12.32 9.52
N ASN A 86 -2.63 -11.40 8.96
CA ASN A 86 -4.06 -11.59 8.78
C ASN A 86 -4.37 -12.74 7.80
N LEU A 87 -3.62 -12.88 6.70
CA LEU A 87 -3.80 -14.00 5.75
C LEU A 87 -3.52 -15.35 6.40
N CYS A 88 -2.44 -15.46 7.18
CA CYS A 88 -2.15 -16.67 7.94
C CYS A 88 -3.30 -17.00 8.91
N ALA A 89 -3.83 -15.99 9.61
CA ALA A 89 -4.93 -16.18 10.55
C ALA A 89 -6.23 -16.59 9.85
N ALA A 90 -6.58 -15.94 8.73
CA ALA A 90 -7.77 -16.22 7.96
C ALA A 90 -7.77 -17.63 7.34
N GLY A 91 -6.63 -18.08 6.84
CA GLY A 91 -6.48 -19.41 6.23
C GLY A 91 -6.11 -20.53 7.22
N GLY A 92 -5.68 -20.18 8.44
CA GLY A 92 -5.09 -21.15 9.37
C GLY A 92 -3.78 -21.73 8.86
N TRP A 93 -3.00 -20.94 8.11
CA TRP A 93 -1.79 -21.41 7.42
C TRP A 93 -0.52 -21.10 8.21
N GLU A 94 0.42 -22.04 8.19
CA GLU A 94 1.81 -21.73 8.51
C GLU A 94 2.37 -20.80 7.43
N GLY A 95 3.28 -19.90 7.78
CA GLY A 95 3.76 -18.98 6.75
C GLY A 95 5.06 -18.29 7.06
N LEU A 96 5.69 -17.82 5.99
CA LEU A 96 6.90 -17.02 5.99
C LEU A 96 6.71 -15.84 5.04
N ALA A 97 7.12 -14.65 5.48
CA ALA A 97 7.09 -13.46 4.65
C ALA A 97 8.50 -12.98 4.35
N PHE A 98 8.71 -12.47 3.13
CA PHE A 98 9.86 -11.66 2.77
C PHE A 98 9.40 -10.25 2.49
N ILE A 99 10.07 -9.28 3.11
CA ILE A 99 9.82 -7.86 2.90
C ILE A 99 11.12 -7.19 2.51
N GLY A 100 11.19 -6.78 1.24
CA GLY A 100 12.38 -6.23 0.60
C GLY A 100 12.21 -4.75 0.24
N ALA A 101 13.16 -3.92 0.64
CA ALA A 101 13.22 -2.53 0.17
C ALA A 101 14.67 -2.13 -0.10
N ASP A 102 15.03 -1.83 -1.35
CA ASP A 102 16.41 -1.46 -1.67
C ASP A 102 16.78 -0.11 -1.01
N ARG A 103 17.77 -0.13 -0.10
CA ARG A 103 18.31 1.05 0.57
C ARG A 103 19.80 1.23 0.22
N PRO A 104 20.13 1.75 -0.97
CA PRO A 104 21.51 1.73 -1.49
C PRO A 104 22.51 2.53 -0.63
N ALA A 105 22.03 3.52 0.13
CA ALA A 105 22.85 4.32 1.05
C ALA A 105 23.26 3.57 2.33
N GLU A 106 22.63 2.44 2.64
CA GLU A 106 22.96 1.60 3.80
C GLU A 106 23.73 0.35 3.34
N PRO A 107 24.61 -0.23 4.17
CA PRO A 107 25.19 -1.56 3.89
C PRO A 107 24.11 -2.63 3.72
N PRO A 108 24.30 -3.65 2.85
CA PRO A 108 23.38 -4.79 2.74
C PRO A 108 23.20 -5.49 4.09
N GLN A 109 21.96 -5.62 4.53
CA GLN A 109 21.59 -6.29 5.77
C GLN A 109 20.22 -6.94 5.66
N TRP A 110 20.03 -7.96 6.48
CA TRP A 110 18.73 -8.56 6.73
C TRP A 110 18.59 -8.88 8.21
N ARG A 111 17.34 -9.04 8.65
CA ARG A 111 16.99 -9.53 9.99
C ARG A 111 15.69 -10.30 9.92
N VAL A 112 15.46 -11.16 10.91
CA VAL A 112 14.21 -11.92 11.03
C VAL A 112 13.45 -11.42 12.25
N GLU A 113 12.19 -11.06 12.04
CA GLU A 113 11.25 -10.68 13.09
C GLU A 113 10.06 -11.65 13.08
N GLY A 114 10.09 -12.61 14.01
CA GLY A 114 9.11 -13.70 14.06
C GLY A 114 9.12 -14.53 12.77
N ARG A 115 8.07 -14.39 11.96
CA ARG A 115 7.88 -15.09 10.67
C ARG A 115 8.20 -14.22 9.45
N VAL A 116 8.72 -13.01 9.67
CA VAL A 116 9.00 -12.03 8.62
C VAL A 116 10.50 -11.84 8.46
N PHE A 117 11.00 -12.08 7.25
CA PHE A 117 12.36 -11.83 6.84
C PHE A 117 12.45 -10.45 6.20
N LEU A 118 13.14 -9.53 6.87
CA LEU A 118 13.31 -8.15 6.43
C LEU A 118 14.66 -8.00 5.76
N SER A 119 14.69 -7.46 4.54
CA SER A 119 15.95 -7.14 3.86
C SER A 119 15.94 -5.73 3.29
N ASN A 120 17.05 -5.02 3.46
CA ASN A 120 17.27 -3.75 2.77
C ASN A 120 17.81 -3.95 1.34
N ARG A 121 17.77 -5.19 0.83
CA ARG A 121 18.12 -5.56 -0.54
C ARG A 121 17.13 -6.58 -1.10
N TRP A 122 16.63 -6.37 -2.30
CA TRP A 122 15.85 -7.40 -3.01
C TRP A 122 16.67 -8.67 -3.28
N ALA A 123 18.00 -8.56 -3.42
CA ALA A 123 18.89 -9.71 -3.51
C ALA A 123 18.84 -10.63 -2.27
N GLY A 124 18.38 -10.10 -1.13
CA GLY A 124 18.12 -10.88 0.09
C GLY A 124 17.03 -11.95 -0.06
N LEU A 125 16.26 -11.94 -1.16
CA LEU A 125 15.28 -12.99 -1.45
C LEU A 125 15.94 -14.38 -1.55
N ALA A 126 17.18 -14.46 -2.06
CA ALA A 126 17.91 -15.73 -2.11
C ALA A 126 18.22 -16.25 -0.69
N GLU A 127 18.69 -15.37 0.20
CA GLU A 127 18.93 -15.69 1.61
C GLU A 127 17.65 -16.09 2.35
N PHE A 128 16.52 -15.46 2.02
CA PHE A 128 15.21 -15.84 2.55
C PHE A 128 14.82 -17.26 2.15
N LEU A 129 15.05 -17.67 0.90
CA LEU A 129 14.77 -19.03 0.47
C LEU A 129 15.68 -20.05 1.19
N GLU A 130 16.96 -19.73 1.40
CA GLU A 130 17.86 -20.56 2.21
C GLU A 130 17.43 -20.61 3.68
N TYR A 131 16.95 -19.50 4.23
CA TYR A 131 16.37 -19.45 5.56
C TYR A 131 15.12 -20.35 5.66
N ALA A 132 14.19 -20.27 4.71
CA ALA A 132 12.99 -21.11 4.67
C ALA A 132 13.34 -22.60 4.61
N ARG A 133 14.33 -23.00 3.80
CA ARG A 133 14.82 -24.39 3.77
C ARG A 133 15.42 -24.82 5.10
N ARG A 134 16.21 -23.97 5.77
CA ARG A 134 16.74 -24.24 7.11
C ARG A 134 15.65 -24.39 8.17
N GLN A 135 14.53 -23.70 8.01
CA GLN A 135 13.34 -23.88 8.85
C GLN A 135 12.51 -25.12 8.47
N SER A 136 12.96 -25.94 7.52
CA SER A 136 12.22 -27.08 6.97
C SER A 136 10.85 -26.69 6.40
N PHE A 137 10.71 -25.46 5.90
CA PHE A 137 9.49 -24.99 5.26
C PHE A 137 9.33 -25.69 3.91
N ALA A 138 8.22 -26.41 3.73
CA ALA A 138 7.99 -27.22 2.54
C ALA A 138 7.43 -26.40 1.37
N PHE A 139 8.03 -26.62 0.20
CA PHE A 139 7.62 -26.06 -1.08
C PHE A 139 6.93 -27.15 -1.90
N ASP A 140 5.67 -27.44 -1.54
CA ASP A 140 4.83 -28.48 -2.12
C ASP A 140 3.48 -27.91 -2.59
N GLU A 141 2.58 -28.77 -3.08
CA GLU A 141 1.24 -28.40 -3.56
C GLU A 141 0.32 -27.77 -2.51
N HIS A 142 0.69 -27.82 -1.22
CA HIS A 142 -0.04 -27.19 -0.13
C HIS A 142 0.37 -25.72 0.12
N LEU A 143 1.33 -25.19 -0.65
CA LEU A 143 1.79 -23.80 -0.56
C LEU A 143 0.98 -22.89 -1.51
N ALA A 144 0.60 -21.72 -0.99
CA ALA A 144 0.23 -20.55 -1.79
C ALA A 144 1.32 -19.48 -1.68
N VAL A 145 1.66 -18.83 -2.80
CA VAL A 145 2.56 -17.69 -2.83
C VAL A 145 1.76 -16.45 -3.19
N VAL A 146 1.75 -15.47 -2.30
CA VAL A 146 1.11 -14.17 -2.50
C VAL A 146 2.21 -13.14 -2.68
N ILE A 147 2.14 -12.40 -3.78
CA ILE A 147 3.14 -11.39 -4.14
C ILE A 147 2.40 -10.07 -4.27
N ASP A 148 2.81 -9.07 -3.50
CA ASP A 148 2.32 -7.72 -3.71
C ASP A 148 2.72 -7.23 -5.11
N MET A 149 1.79 -6.54 -5.79
CA MET A 149 2.03 -6.16 -7.17
C MET A 149 2.83 -4.86 -7.27
N ASP A 150 2.31 -3.79 -6.68
CA ASP A 150 2.94 -2.48 -6.73
C ASP A 150 4.18 -2.47 -5.83
N LYS A 151 5.29 -1.90 -6.32
CA LYS A 151 6.55 -1.71 -5.57
C LYS A 151 7.21 -2.99 -5.04
N THR A 152 6.67 -4.15 -5.40
CA THR A 152 7.23 -5.48 -5.13
C THR A 152 7.53 -6.21 -6.43
N LEU A 153 6.50 -6.55 -7.21
CA LEU A 153 6.66 -7.18 -8.52
C LEU A 153 6.91 -6.14 -9.62
N VAL A 154 6.13 -5.06 -9.63
CA VAL A 154 6.23 -3.96 -10.60
C VAL A 154 6.84 -2.75 -9.91
N GLY A 155 8.00 -2.32 -10.37
CA GLY A 155 8.67 -1.14 -9.80
C GLY A 155 9.23 -1.38 -8.40
N ALA A 156 9.86 -2.54 -8.17
CA ALA A 156 10.49 -2.94 -6.91
C ALA A 156 11.08 -1.75 -6.11
N ARG A 157 10.63 -1.58 -4.87
CA ARG A 157 10.91 -0.42 -4.01
C ARG A 157 12.40 -0.17 -3.90
N GLY A 158 12.81 1.06 -4.20
CA GLY A 158 14.20 1.48 -4.24
C GLY A 158 14.93 1.26 -5.58
N ARG A 159 14.30 0.62 -6.59
CA ARG A 159 14.85 0.51 -7.97
C ARG A 159 14.20 1.48 -8.95
N ASN A 160 12.87 1.41 -9.08
CA ASN A 160 12.10 2.13 -10.11
C ASN A 160 10.79 2.78 -9.60
N ASP A 161 10.45 2.59 -8.32
CA ASP A 161 9.28 3.19 -7.67
C ASP A 161 9.30 4.72 -7.75
N LYS A 162 10.48 5.32 -7.58
CA LYS A 162 10.64 6.77 -7.65
C LYS A 162 10.23 7.35 -9.01
N ILE A 163 10.51 6.67 -10.13
CA ILE A 163 10.20 7.20 -11.48
C ILE A 163 8.68 7.19 -11.74
N ILE A 164 7.96 6.17 -11.28
CA ILE A 164 6.51 6.05 -11.48
C ILE A 164 5.75 6.99 -10.52
N ASP A 165 6.16 7.05 -9.26
CA ASP A 165 5.59 7.99 -8.28
C ASP A 165 5.87 9.44 -8.71
N LEU A 166 7.08 9.75 -9.19
CA LEU A 166 7.44 11.07 -9.72
C LEU A 166 6.58 11.46 -10.92
N VAL A 167 6.32 10.57 -11.88
CA VAL A 167 5.48 10.91 -13.05
C VAL A 167 4.04 11.22 -12.64
N ARG A 168 3.49 10.47 -11.69
CA ARG A 168 2.10 10.65 -11.22
C ARG A 168 1.95 11.93 -10.39
N VAL A 169 2.90 12.22 -9.51
CA VAL A 169 2.95 13.47 -8.74
C VAL A 169 3.27 14.66 -9.64
N GLN A 170 4.15 14.49 -10.64
CA GLN A 170 4.47 15.53 -11.60
C GLN A 170 3.26 15.87 -12.48
N ALA A 171 2.46 14.88 -12.91
CA ALA A 171 1.22 15.15 -13.64
C ALA A 171 0.20 15.95 -12.81
N VAL A 172 0.05 15.63 -11.51
CA VAL A 172 -0.80 16.41 -10.59
C VAL A 172 -0.22 17.81 -10.36
N LYS A 173 1.09 17.93 -10.14
CA LYS A 173 1.80 19.21 -10.03
C LYS A 173 1.60 20.06 -11.28
N ASP A 174 1.80 19.50 -12.47
CA ASP A 174 1.76 20.25 -13.73
C ASP A 174 0.34 20.70 -14.05
N THR A 175 -0.66 19.83 -13.78
CA THR A 175 -2.08 20.16 -13.98
C THR A 175 -2.53 21.26 -13.03
N VAL A 176 -2.18 21.16 -11.75
CA VAL A 176 -2.62 22.12 -10.73
C VAL A 176 -1.79 23.39 -10.79
N ALA A 177 -0.48 23.34 -11.00
CA ALA A 177 0.33 24.54 -11.23
C ALA A 177 -0.12 25.31 -12.49
N SER A 178 -0.52 24.61 -13.55
CA SER A 178 -1.12 25.26 -14.72
C SER A 178 -2.47 25.91 -14.43
N ALA A 179 -3.23 25.42 -13.44
CA ALA A 179 -4.51 25.99 -13.02
C ALA A 179 -4.35 27.14 -12.01
N LEU A 180 -3.32 27.08 -11.15
CA LEU A 180 -3.04 28.06 -10.09
C LEU A 180 -2.13 29.21 -10.52
N GLY A 181 -1.40 29.06 -11.63
CA GLY A 181 -0.58 30.11 -12.21
C GLY A 181 0.55 30.59 -11.27
N GLU A 182 0.86 31.88 -11.33
CA GLU A 182 1.99 32.49 -10.58
C GLU A 182 1.81 32.50 -9.04
N HIS A 183 0.63 32.13 -8.53
CA HIS A 183 0.33 32.13 -7.09
C HIS A 183 0.70 30.81 -6.40
N PHE A 184 1.12 29.79 -7.14
CA PHE A 184 1.52 28.51 -6.58
C PHE A 184 3.01 28.48 -6.24
N ASP A 185 3.33 28.19 -4.98
CA ASP A 185 4.70 28.02 -4.52
C ASP A 185 5.19 26.59 -4.76
N HIS A 186 5.87 26.43 -5.91
CA HIS A 186 6.50 25.18 -6.30
C HIS A 186 7.58 24.69 -5.32
N ALA A 187 8.31 25.62 -4.69
CA ALA A 187 9.38 25.26 -3.76
C ALA A 187 8.79 24.75 -2.46
N ALA A 188 7.74 25.40 -1.94
CA ALA A 188 7.00 24.95 -0.76
C ALA A 188 6.36 23.57 -1.00
N PHE A 189 5.73 23.36 -2.16
CA PHE A 189 5.21 22.04 -2.52
C PHE A 189 6.30 20.97 -2.47
N GLN A 190 7.42 21.21 -3.17
CA GLN A 190 8.48 20.20 -3.31
C GLN A 190 9.10 19.89 -1.96
N HIS A 191 9.34 20.92 -1.14
CA HIS A 191 9.88 20.76 0.20
C HIS A 191 8.94 19.96 1.12
N ALA A 192 7.63 20.23 1.06
CA ALA A 192 6.63 19.47 1.79
C ALA A 192 6.61 17.99 1.36
N TYR A 193 6.67 17.73 0.05
CA TYR A 193 6.66 16.38 -0.49
C TYR A 193 7.87 15.58 -0.04
N ASP A 194 9.09 16.13 -0.20
CA ASP A 194 10.33 15.45 0.18
C ASP A 194 10.41 15.17 1.68
N THR A 195 9.81 16.03 2.50
CA THR A 195 9.74 15.86 3.95
C THR A 195 8.72 14.79 4.35
N LEU A 196 7.47 14.94 3.89
CA LEU A 196 6.34 14.11 4.33
C LEU A 196 6.27 12.74 3.66
N ASN A 197 7.03 12.50 2.59
CA ASN A 197 7.16 11.17 1.98
C ASN A 197 8.05 10.21 2.80
N GLN A 198 8.71 10.70 3.86
CA GLN A 198 9.57 9.87 4.71
C GLN A 198 8.76 8.91 5.57
N GLN A 199 9.31 7.71 5.84
CA GLN A 199 8.63 6.64 6.58
C GLN A 199 8.08 7.08 7.95
N VAL A 200 8.73 8.03 8.61
CA VAL A 200 8.30 8.57 9.92
C VAL A 200 6.93 9.26 9.85
N TYR A 201 6.54 9.77 8.69
CA TYR A 201 5.25 10.45 8.47
C TYR A 201 4.20 9.55 7.80
N HIS A 202 4.51 8.29 7.49
CA HIS A 202 3.56 7.36 6.89
C HIS A 202 2.31 7.10 7.75
N PRO A 203 2.38 7.06 9.10
CA PRO A 203 1.16 7.00 9.92
C PRO A 203 0.24 8.21 9.71
N PHE A 204 0.81 9.39 9.45
CA PHE A 204 0.05 10.62 9.20
C PHE A 204 -0.54 10.65 7.80
N THR A 205 0.26 10.34 6.77
CA THR A 205 -0.16 10.35 5.35
C THR A 205 -0.86 9.06 4.92
N GLN A 206 -1.04 8.12 5.84
CA GLN A 206 -1.60 6.78 5.60
C GLN A 206 -0.86 5.98 4.51
N ASP A 207 0.41 6.31 4.24
CA ASP A 207 1.20 5.79 3.12
C ASP A 207 0.46 5.92 1.77
N ASN A 208 -0.35 6.97 1.62
CA ASN A 208 -1.15 7.23 0.42
C ASN A 208 -0.61 8.46 -0.32
N GLN A 209 -0.04 8.21 -1.50
CA GLN A 209 0.59 9.24 -2.33
C GLN A 209 -0.40 10.29 -2.85
N ASP A 210 -1.68 9.93 -3.03
CA ASP A 210 -2.71 10.89 -3.45
C ASP A 210 -3.03 11.86 -2.29
N LEU A 211 -3.06 11.38 -1.05
CA LEU A 211 -3.25 12.21 0.15
C LEU A 211 -2.03 13.09 0.40
N LEU A 212 -0.83 12.54 0.26
CA LEU A 212 0.41 13.30 0.35
C LEU A 212 0.45 14.42 -0.72
N ALA A 213 0.11 14.10 -1.97
CA ALA A 213 0.07 15.08 -3.05
C ALA A 213 -0.94 16.20 -2.75
N TYR A 214 -2.16 15.86 -2.33
CA TYR A 214 -3.17 16.83 -1.92
C TYR A 214 -2.67 17.75 -0.80
N LEU A 215 -2.06 17.18 0.25
CA LEU A 215 -1.52 17.97 1.35
C LEU A 215 -0.43 18.94 0.86
N CYS A 216 0.47 18.48 -0.02
CA CYS A 216 1.47 19.35 -0.61
C CYS A 216 0.85 20.45 -1.49
N LEU A 217 -0.28 20.19 -2.16
CA LEU A 217 -1.03 21.21 -2.92
C LEU A 217 -1.60 22.28 -1.99
N VAL A 218 -2.19 21.90 -0.85
CA VAL A 218 -2.69 22.84 0.15
C VAL A 218 -1.55 23.73 0.67
N ILE A 219 -0.36 23.17 0.87
CA ILE A 219 0.83 23.93 1.27
C ILE A 219 1.33 24.84 0.16
N GLY A 220 1.46 24.32 -1.07
CA GLY A 220 1.91 25.10 -2.23
C GLY A 220 0.95 26.21 -2.63
N ALA A 221 -0.34 26.08 -2.31
CA ALA A 221 -1.34 27.14 -2.45
C ALA A 221 -1.34 28.16 -1.30
N GLY A 222 -0.49 27.96 -0.29
CA GLY A 222 -0.31 28.90 0.83
C GLY A 222 -1.40 28.86 1.89
N LEU A 223 -2.29 27.85 1.90
CA LEU A 223 -3.32 27.71 2.93
C LEU A 223 -2.71 27.31 4.29
N TYR A 224 -1.63 26.52 4.25
CA TYR A 224 -0.85 26.12 5.43
C TYR A 224 0.63 26.12 5.08
N THR A 225 1.50 26.32 6.07
CA THR A 225 2.92 26.03 5.90
C THR A 225 3.24 24.59 6.31
N LEU A 226 4.38 24.06 5.84
CA LEU A 226 4.84 22.74 6.26
C LEU A 226 5.08 22.71 7.79
N GLU A 227 5.64 23.78 8.34
CA GLU A 227 5.92 23.92 9.76
C GLU A 227 4.63 23.87 10.58
N GLU A 228 3.58 24.57 10.18
CA GLU A 228 2.27 24.54 10.86
C GLU A 228 1.69 23.12 10.91
N VAL A 229 1.80 22.38 9.81
CA VAL A 229 1.33 20.99 9.73
C VAL A 229 2.16 20.08 10.63
N LEU A 230 3.50 20.19 10.58
CA LEU A 230 4.40 19.36 11.38
C LEU A 230 4.28 19.64 12.87
N GLU A 231 4.22 20.90 13.29
CA GLU A 231 4.00 21.29 14.68
C GLU A 231 2.63 20.85 15.16
N GLY A 232 1.60 20.98 14.32
CA GLY A 232 0.26 20.48 14.60
C GLY A 232 0.23 18.97 14.83
N TYR A 233 0.93 18.20 13.99
CA TYR A 233 1.06 16.75 14.13
C TYR A 233 1.83 16.37 15.39
N GLN A 234 2.99 16.98 15.63
CA GLN A 234 3.83 16.72 16.82
C GLN A 234 3.13 17.07 18.13
N ALA A 235 2.35 18.15 18.15
CA ALA A 235 1.57 18.55 19.32
C ALA A 235 0.26 17.77 19.49
N GLY A 236 -0.05 16.82 18.59
CA GLY A 236 -1.29 16.04 18.61
C GLY A 236 -2.56 16.83 18.26
N ARG A 237 -2.43 18.07 17.74
CA ARG A 237 -3.56 18.90 17.29
C ARG A 237 -4.09 18.44 15.93
N ILE A 238 -3.21 17.88 15.10
CA ILE A 238 -3.54 17.32 13.78
C ILE A 238 -3.08 15.85 13.77
N PRO A 239 -3.72 14.96 14.55
CA PRO A 239 -3.19 13.62 14.79
C PRO A 239 -3.25 12.70 13.56
N SER A 240 -4.05 13.05 12.56
CA SER A 240 -4.28 12.24 11.35
C SER A 240 -4.54 13.12 10.12
N PHE A 241 -4.47 12.50 8.95
CA PHE A 241 -4.88 13.15 7.71
C PHE A 241 -6.35 13.62 7.75
N ASP A 242 -7.27 12.83 8.32
CA ASP A 242 -8.68 13.23 8.44
C ASP A 242 -8.83 14.49 9.30
N ALA A 243 -8.07 14.60 10.39
CA ALA A 243 -8.05 15.81 11.20
C ALA A 243 -7.52 17.03 10.43
N PHE A 244 -6.51 16.82 9.57
CA PHE A 244 -6.02 17.88 8.69
C PHE A 244 -7.08 18.32 7.68
N ILE A 245 -7.79 17.38 7.05
CA ILE A 245 -8.85 17.67 6.09
C ILE A 245 -9.98 18.49 6.73
N HIS A 246 -10.39 18.18 7.96
CA HIS A 246 -11.38 18.98 8.67
C HIS A 246 -10.94 20.42 8.94
N LEU A 247 -9.65 20.65 9.17
CA LEU A 247 -9.12 22.02 9.31
C LEU A 247 -9.17 22.77 7.98
N VAL A 248 -8.84 22.06 6.88
CA VAL A 248 -8.86 22.62 5.53
C VAL A 248 -10.30 22.93 5.06
N ASP A 249 -11.31 22.13 5.42
CA ASP A 249 -12.72 22.42 5.11
C ASP A 249 -13.20 23.73 5.78
N GLY A 250 -12.62 24.08 6.95
CA GLY A 250 -12.83 25.37 7.61
C GLY A 250 -12.34 26.58 6.81
N ARG A 251 -11.53 26.37 5.76
CA ARG A 251 -10.96 27.39 4.86
C ARG A 251 -11.55 27.30 3.44
N ARG A 252 -12.81 26.91 3.32
CA ARG A 252 -13.52 26.72 2.04
C ARG A 252 -13.43 27.89 1.06
N GLU A 253 -13.51 29.14 1.54
CA GLU A 253 -13.41 30.31 0.66
C GLU A 253 -11.97 30.51 0.14
N GLU A 254 -10.95 30.22 0.95
CA GLU A 254 -9.54 30.24 0.52
C GLU A 254 -9.26 29.13 -0.49
N LEU A 255 -9.79 27.91 -0.27
CA LEU A 255 -9.71 26.82 -1.25
C LEU A 255 -10.33 27.19 -2.60
N LYS A 256 -11.48 27.87 -2.58
CA LYS A 256 -12.15 28.34 -3.78
C LYS A 256 -11.33 29.41 -4.52
N ALA A 257 -10.80 30.38 -3.77
CA ALA A 257 -9.92 31.41 -4.33
C ALA A 257 -8.65 30.80 -4.93
N ALA A 258 -8.13 29.77 -4.28
CA ALA A 258 -7.00 28.99 -4.74
C ALA A 258 -7.39 27.88 -5.74
N GLY A 259 -8.58 27.85 -6.34
CA GLY A 259 -8.93 26.85 -7.37
C GLY A 259 -8.86 25.36 -6.95
N LEU A 260 -8.79 25.06 -5.65
CA LEU A 260 -8.64 23.70 -5.09
C LEU A 260 -9.96 23.12 -4.57
N LEU A 261 -11.05 23.87 -4.62
CA LEU A 261 -12.33 23.48 -4.02
C LEU A 261 -12.88 22.16 -4.58
N ASP A 262 -12.84 21.96 -5.90
CA ASP A 262 -13.37 20.76 -6.54
C ASP A 262 -12.53 19.53 -6.16
N LEU A 263 -11.20 19.68 -6.19
CA LEU A 263 -10.27 18.63 -5.74
C LEU A 263 -10.48 18.28 -4.25
N HIS A 264 -10.71 19.28 -3.40
CA HIS A 264 -11.00 19.06 -1.98
C HIS A 264 -12.29 18.25 -1.79
N GLN A 265 -13.31 18.48 -2.60
CA GLN A 265 -14.57 17.72 -2.53
C GLN A 265 -14.39 16.27 -2.98
N GLU A 266 -13.55 16.00 -3.98
CA GLU A 266 -13.20 14.64 -4.40
C GLU A 266 -12.42 13.87 -3.32
N VAL A 267 -11.57 14.54 -2.55
CA VAL A 267 -10.83 13.91 -1.44
C VAL A 267 -11.76 13.55 -0.26
N LEU A 268 -12.87 14.26 -0.11
CA LEU A 268 -13.88 14.02 0.93
C LEU A 268 -14.88 12.89 0.60
N SER A 269 -14.97 12.47 -0.67
CA SER A 269 -15.92 11.44 -1.15
C SER A 269 -15.39 10.02 -1.02
#